data_AF-A0A1V5WBV0-F1
#
_entry.id   AF-A0A1V5WBV0-F1
#
_cell.length_a   1.000
_cell.length_b   1.000
_cell.length_c   1.000
_cell.angle_alpha   90.00
_cell.angle_beta   90.00
_cell.angle_gamma   90.00
#
_symmetry.space_group_name_H-M   'P 1'
#
loop_
_entity.id
_entity.type
_entity.pdbx_description
1 polymer ?
#
loop_
_entity_poly.entity_id
_entity_poly.type
_entity_poly.pdbx_seq_one_letter_code
_entity_poly.pdbx_strand_id
1 'polypeptide(L)'
;MTFLKTLDAEGALYKVEGVHVHSYPEWTTGGGCLGHFCAPEMAQALNAWYADFHVGQGLADRPIWITEIGAGDCNWYGGARWDAAGWLRVRDGLMAPVSGWFAGDARWTYAGTPTNPGYSAMFWFIPWWGGKAGEQYWCTFLEDGRKAGAVLTPLGEYWKAW
;
A
#
# COMPACT_ATOMS: atom_id res chain seq x y z
N MET A 1 -20.38 14.09 -14.44
CA MET A 1 -20.71 14.54 -13.07
C MET A 1 -20.38 13.40 -12.13
N THR A 2 -19.51 13.60 -11.13
CA THR A 2 -19.12 12.55 -10.19
C THR A 2 -20.10 12.48 -9.02
N PHE A 3 -20.17 11.34 -8.33
CA PHE A 3 -21.00 11.15 -7.14
C PHE A 3 -20.79 12.24 -6.09
N LEU A 4 -19.53 12.61 -5.80
CA LEU A 4 -19.22 13.68 -4.84
C LEU A 4 -19.74 15.05 -5.28
N LYS A 5 -19.64 15.39 -6.57
CA LYS A 5 -20.20 16.65 -7.10
C LYS A 5 -21.72 16.70 -7.02
N THR A 6 -22.39 15.55 -7.14
CA THR A 6 -23.84 15.45 -6.91
C THR A 6 -24.18 15.71 -5.45
N LEU A 7 -23.47 15.06 -4.51
CA LEU A 7 -23.70 15.28 -3.08
C LEU A 7 -23.43 16.73 -2.66
N ASP A 8 -22.36 17.34 -3.17
CA ASP A 8 -22.02 18.73 -2.88
C ASP A 8 -23.11 19.69 -3.40
N ALA A 9 -23.57 19.49 -4.63
CA ALA A 9 -24.66 20.29 -5.22
C ALA A 9 -25.99 20.17 -4.46
N GLU A 10 -26.22 19.05 -3.77
CA GLU A 10 -27.39 18.80 -2.92
C GLU A 10 -27.19 19.23 -1.45
N GLY A 11 -26.02 19.78 -1.09
CA GLY A 11 -25.69 20.08 0.31
C GLY A 11 -25.59 18.84 1.20
N ALA A 12 -25.32 17.68 0.60
CA ALA A 12 -25.33 16.36 1.22
C ALA A 12 -23.93 15.75 1.42
N LEU A 13 -22.85 16.54 1.26
CA LEU A 13 -21.48 16.07 1.40
C LEU A 13 -21.17 15.54 2.81
N TYR A 14 -21.91 15.99 3.83
CA TYR A 14 -21.83 15.49 5.21
C TYR A 14 -22.14 13.98 5.35
N LYS A 15 -22.75 13.35 4.33
CA LYS A 15 -23.00 11.91 4.29
C LYS A 15 -21.74 11.09 3.98
N VAL A 16 -20.66 11.74 3.53
CA VAL A 16 -19.36 11.10 3.34
C VAL A 16 -18.61 11.14 4.67
N GLU A 17 -18.48 9.97 5.28
CA GLU A 17 -17.85 9.82 6.60
C GLU A 17 -16.34 9.62 6.52
N GLY A 18 -15.82 9.19 5.38
CA GLY A 18 -14.40 9.00 5.16
C GLY A 18 -14.08 8.50 3.77
N VAL A 19 -12.77 8.36 3.51
CA VAL A 19 -12.25 8.02 2.19
C VAL A 19 -11.34 6.80 2.30
N HIS A 20 -11.57 5.81 1.44
CA HIS A 20 -10.82 4.56 1.38
C HIS A 20 -9.98 4.54 0.11
N VAL A 21 -8.68 4.30 0.24
CA VAL A 21 -7.71 4.31 -0.86
C VAL A 21 -7.02 2.97 -0.97
N HIS A 22 -6.98 2.44 -2.19
CA HIS A 22 -6.22 1.25 -2.52
C HIS A 22 -5.04 1.69 -3.38
N SER A 23 -3.84 1.24 -3.05
CA SER A 23 -2.64 1.63 -3.78
C SER A 23 -1.72 0.46 -3.99
N TYR A 24 -1.36 0.23 -5.25
CA TYR A 24 -0.43 -0.79 -5.68
C TYR A 24 0.57 -0.13 -6.62
N PRO A 25 1.87 -0.44 -6.50
CA PRO A 25 2.87 0.12 -7.38
C PRO A 25 2.62 -0.35 -8.81
N GLU A 26 2.60 0.59 -9.76
CA GLU A 26 2.70 0.28 -11.18
C GLU A 26 4.17 0.18 -11.61
N TRP A 27 4.42 -0.43 -12.77
CA TRP A 27 5.75 -0.72 -13.27
C TRP A 27 6.57 0.56 -13.50
N THR A 28 7.74 0.67 -12.86
CA THR A 28 8.69 1.76 -13.10
C THR A 28 10.15 1.30 -12.95
N THR A 29 11.05 1.97 -13.68
CA THR A 29 12.51 1.78 -13.60
C THR A 29 13.22 3.06 -13.13
N GLY A 30 12.51 3.95 -12.44
CA GLY A 30 13.03 5.23 -11.94
C GLY A 30 14.21 5.10 -10.97
N GLY A 31 14.92 6.21 -10.75
CA GLY A 31 15.99 6.27 -9.75
C GLY A 31 15.45 6.15 -8.32
N GLY A 32 16.05 5.29 -7.50
CA GLY A 32 15.61 5.04 -6.12
C GLY A 32 14.56 3.93 -5.95
N CYS A 33 14.17 3.28 -7.05
CA CYS A 33 13.31 2.11 -7.06
C CYS A 33 14.13 0.82 -6.86
N LEU A 34 13.60 -0.15 -6.09
CA LEU A 34 14.18 -1.48 -5.93
C LEU A 34 13.50 -2.45 -6.91
N GLY A 35 13.94 -2.39 -8.17
CA GLY A 35 13.33 -3.16 -9.26
C GLY A 35 11.91 -2.68 -9.53
N HIS A 36 10.92 -3.55 -9.34
CA HIS A 36 9.51 -3.27 -9.64
C HIS A 36 8.78 -2.44 -8.57
N PHE A 37 9.45 -2.10 -7.47
CA PHE A 37 8.86 -1.33 -6.39
C PHE A 37 9.52 0.03 -6.31
N CYS A 38 8.71 1.07 -6.49
CA CYS A 38 9.15 2.43 -6.30
C CYS A 38 8.31 3.13 -5.25
N ALA A 39 8.68 2.89 -4.00
CA ALA A 39 8.10 3.58 -2.86
C ALA A 39 8.06 5.11 -3.02
N PRO A 40 9.09 5.82 -3.54
CA PRO A 40 8.98 7.27 -3.70
C PRO A 40 7.94 7.70 -4.75
N GLU A 41 7.81 6.97 -5.86
CA GLU A 41 6.78 7.27 -6.86
C GLU A 41 5.38 6.96 -6.34
N MET A 42 5.22 5.84 -5.63
CA MET A 42 3.97 5.48 -4.97
C MET A 42 3.56 6.51 -3.93
N ALA A 43 4.50 6.95 -3.09
CA ALA A 43 4.29 8.03 -2.11
C ALA A 43 3.93 9.35 -2.80
N GLN A 44 4.59 9.70 -3.92
CA GLN A 44 4.26 10.89 -4.68
C GLN A 44 2.84 10.82 -5.26
N ALA A 45 2.44 9.68 -5.80
CA ALA A 45 1.07 9.46 -6.29
C ALA A 45 0.03 9.55 -5.17
N LEU A 46 0.30 8.94 -4.01
CA LEU A 46 -0.56 9.04 -2.82
C LEU A 46 -0.67 10.47 -2.29
N ASN A 47 0.41 11.24 -2.31
CA ASN A 47 0.41 12.64 -1.91
C ASN A 47 -0.40 13.51 -2.88
N ALA A 48 -0.21 13.30 -4.19
CA ALA A 48 -0.98 14.01 -5.22
C ALA A 48 -2.48 13.68 -5.11
N TRP A 49 -2.82 12.41 -4.93
CA TRP A 49 -4.20 11.98 -4.75
C TRP A 49 -4.85 12.58 -3.50
N TYR A 50 -4.10 12.64 -2.39
CA TYR A 50 -4.56 13.30 -1.17
C TYR A 50 -4.87 14.79 -1.42
N ALA A 51 -3.96 15.52 -2.07
CA ALA A 51 -4.14 16.94 -2.34
C ALA A 51 -5.34 17.18 -3.29
N ASP A 52 -5.42 16.44 -4.39
CA ASP A 52 -6.41 16.69 -5.44
C ASP A 52 -7.80 16.17 -5.09
N PHE A 53 -7.87 14.97 -4.50
CA PHE A 53 -9.13 14.29 -4.23
C PHE A 53 -9.63 14.54 -2.81
N HIS A 54 -8.79 14.34 -1.79
CA HIS A 54 -9.25 14.48 -0.41
C HIS A 54 -9.43 15.94 -0.04
N VAL A 55 -8.38 16.76 -0.19
CA VAL A 55 -8.46 18.19 0.09
C VAL A 55 -9.24 18.91 -1.02
N GLY A 56 -8.91 18.65 -2.28
CA GLY A 56 -9.51 19.35 -3.42
C GLY A 56 -11.01 19.08 -3.65
N GLN A 57 -11.59 18.03 -3.07
CA GLN A 57 -13.05 17.80 -3.07
C GLN A 57 -13.73 18.24 -1.75
N GLY A 58 -13.03 18.99 -0.88
CA GLY A 58 -13.61 19.51 0.35
C GLY A 58 -13.84 18.46 1.45
N LEU A 59 -13.07 17.37 1.45
CA LEU A 59 -13.19 16.27 2.41
C LEU A 59 -12.10 16.33 3.51
N ALA A 60 -11.32 17.40 3.58
CA ALA A 60 -10.17 17.52 4.49
C ALA A 60 -10.53 17.44 5.99
N ASP A 61 -11.81 17.59 6.35
CA ASP A 61 -12.34 17.44 7.71
C ASP A 61 -12.86 16.01 8.00
N ARG A 62 -12.59 15.05 7.11
CA ARG A 62 -12.94 13.63 7.25
C ARG A 62 -11.67 12.78 7.31
N PRO A 63 -11.73 11.61 7.96
CA PRO A 63 -10.63 10.66 7.91
C PRO A 63 -10.44 10.08 6.50
N ILE A 64 -9.20 9.71 6.22
CA ILE A 64 -8.80 8.99 5.02
C ILE A 64 -7.87 7.84 5.39
N TRP A 65 -8.14 6.66 4.83
CA TRP A 65 -7.42 5.44 5.14
C TRP A 65 -6.91 4.78 3.86
N ILE A 66 -5.68 4.27 3.91
CA ILE A 66 -5.16 3.36 2.89
C ILE A 66 -5.62 1.96 3.27
N THR A 67 -6.75 1.52 2.72
CA THR A 67 -7.38 0.24 3.09
C THR A 67 -6.77 -0.96 2.41
N GLU A 68 -6.00 -0.75 1.33
CA GLU A 68 -5.16 -1.80 0.75
C GLU A 68 -3.86 -1.21 0.21
N ILE A 69 -2.74 -1.79 0.62
CA ILE A 69 -1.42 -1.53 0.03
C ILE A 69 -0.60 -2.81 -0.12
N GLY A 70 0.06 -3.02 -1.25
CA GLY A 70 0.84 -4.24 -1.46
C GLY A 70 1.51 -4.31 -2.83
N ALA A 71 2.10 -5.46 -3.16
CA ALA A 71 2.91 -5.64 -4.37
C ALA A 71 2.11 -5.73 -5.69
N GLY A 72 0.79 -5.89 -5.64
CA GLY A 72 -0.10 -5.84 -6.82
C GLY A 72 -0.06 -7.06 -7.74
N ASP A 73 1.05 -7.79 -7.82
CA ASP A 73 1.17 -9.20 -8.27
C ASP A 73 2.62 -9.65 -7.93
N CYS A 74 2.87 -10.96 -7.96
CA CYS A 74 4.12 -11.60 -7.58
C CYS A 74 4.84 -12.35 -8.72
N ASN A 75 4.32 -12.37 -9.94
CA ASN A 75 4.90 -13.08 -11.09
C ASN A 75 6.33 -12.60 -11.46
N TRP A 76 6.67 -11.33 -11.25
CA TRP A 76 8.01 -10.74 -11.49
C TRP A 76 9.12 -11.43 -10.69
N TYR A 77 8.79 -12.10 -9.60
CA TYR A 77 9.77 -12.81 -8.77
C TYR A 77 10.23 -14.15 -9.37
N GLY A 78 9.84 -14.45 -10.62
CA GLY A 78 10.31 -15.63 -11.35
C GLY A 78 9.43 -16.86 -11.15
N GLY A 79 8.10 -16.65 -11.22
CA GLY A 79 7.09 -17.68 -10.96
C GLY A 79 6.79 -17.84 -9.47
N ALA A 80 5.97 -18.84 -9.13
CA ALA A 80 5.55 -19.18 -7.77
C ALA A 80 6.73 -19.66 -6.90
N ARG A 81 7.63 -18.75 -6.52
CA ARG A 81 8.72 -19.01 -5.57
C ARG A 81 8.31 -18.49 -4.22
N TRP A 82 7.49 -19.29 -3.57
CA TRP A 82 7.00 -19.07 -2.22
C TRP A 82 8.12 -19.32 -1.19
N ASP A 83 9.13 -18.47 -1.20
CA ASP A 83 10.33 -18.59 -0.37
C ASP A 83 10.65 -17.31 0.39
N ALA A 84 11.54 -17.45 1.37
CA ALA A 84 11.95 -16.34 2.22
C ALA A 84 12.59 -15.19 1.42
N ALA A 85 13.33 -15.50 0.35
CA ALA A 85 14.01 -14.48 -0.44
C ALA A 85 13.01 -13.59 -1.19
N GLY A 86 11.91 -14.17 -1.70
CA GLY A 86 10.81 -13.44 -2.30
C GLY A 86 10.14 -12.45 -1.36
N TRP A 87 9.78 -12.91 -0.16
CA TRP A 87 9.17 -12.05 0.86
C TRP A 87 10.11 -10.96 1.36
N LEU A 88 11.41 -11.27 1.54
CA LEU A 88 12.40 -10.26 1.91
C LEU A 88 12.53 -9.16 0.84
N ARG A 89 12.45 -9.51 -0.45
CA ARG A 89 12.46 -8.50 -1.53
C ARG A 89 11.24 -7.58 -1.49
N VAL A 90 10.03 -8.12 -1.27
CA VAL A 90 8.82 -7.29 -1.08
C VAL A 90 8.97 -6.40 0.16
N ARG A 91 9.50 -6.96 1.24
CA ARG A 91 9.69 -6.23 2.50
C ARG A 91 10.60 -5.03 2.28
N ASP A 92 11.77 -5.27 1.73
CA ASP A 92 12.82 -4.25 1.59
C ASP A 92 12.52 -3.27 0.45
N GLY A 93 11.86 -3.74 -0.62
CA GLY A 93 11.51 -2.93 -1.79
C GLY A 93 10.26 -2.07 -1.63
N LEU A 94 9.29 -2.52 -0.82
CA LEU A 94 7.97 -1.90 -0.74
C LEU A 94 7.50 -1.68 0.69
N MET A 95 7.33 -2.75 1.47
CA MET A 95 6.68 -2.66 2.78
C MET A 95 7.42 -1.71 3.71
N ALA A 96 8.74 -1.86 3.84
CA ALA A 96 9.54 -1.07 4.77
C ALA A 96 9.65 0.41 4.35
N PRO A 97 9.98 0.74 3.08
CA PRO A 97 9.96 2.13 2.62
C PRO A 97 8.61 2.82 2.79
N VAL A 98 7.51 2.15 2.41
CA VAL A 98 6.15 2.73 2.52
C VAL A 98 5.73 2.89 3.97
N SER A 99 6.09 1.97 4.86
CA SER A 99 5.86 2.11 6.31
C SER A 99 6.62 3.33 6.85
N GLY A 100 7.87 3.52 6.42
CA GLY A 100 8.67 4.69 6.76
C GLY A 100 8.04 6.00 6.26
N TRP A 101 7.57 6.04 5.01
CA TRP A 101 6.81 7.18 4.48
C TRP A 101 5.54 7.45 5.30
N PHE A 102 4.78 6.39 5.61
CA PHE A 102 3.51 6.50 6.32
C PHE A 102 3.66 7.09 7.73
N ALA A 103 4.69 6.65 8.46
CA ALA A 103 4.97 7.12 9.81
C ALA A 103 5.74 8.45 9.89
N GLY A 104 6.14 9.03 8.76
CA GLY A 104 6.98 10.22 8.77
C GLY A 104 8.39 9.96 9.31
N ASP A 105 8.92 8.77 9.05
CA ASP A 105 10.24 8.35 9.54
C ASP A 105 11.36 9.24 8.98
N ALA A 106 12.26 9.71 9.84
CA ALA A 106 13.42 10.52 9.46
C ALA A 106 14.39 9.80 8.51
N ARG A 107 14.31 8.47 8.41
CA ARG A 107 15.04 7.64 7.44
C ARG A 107 14.45 7.71 6.03
N TRP A 108 13.31 8.37 5.83
CA TRP A 108 12.79 8.68 4.50
C TRP A 108 13.67 9.73 3.82
N THR A 109 14.59 9.29 2.96
CA THR A 109 15.59 10.15 2.32
C THR A 109 15.26 10.57 0.90
N TYR A 110 14.04 10.28 0.41
CA TYR A 110 13.65 10.59 -0.96
C TYR A 110 13.30 12.08 -1.10
N ALA A 111 14.30 12.86 -1.51
CA ALA A 111 14.16 14.30 -1.72
C ALA A 111 13.03 14.61 -2.73
N GLY A 112 12.17 15.58 -2.39
CA GLY A 112 11.06 15.99 -3.25
C GLY A 112 9.76 15.19 -3.05
N THR A 113 9.76 14.13 -2.25
CA THR A 113 8.55 13.40 -1.88
C THR A 113 8.29 13.55 -0.38
N PRO A 114 7.41 14.46 0.05
CA PRO A 114 7.01 14.56 1.45
C PRO A 114 6.47 13.23 1.99
N THR A 115 6.61 13.03 3.30
CA THR A 115 6.00 11.89 3.99
C THR A 115 4.47 12.06 4.08
N ASN A 116 3.79 11.10 4.71
CA ASN A 116 2.34 11.02 4.82
C ASN A 116 1.66 12.39 5.09
N PRO A 117 0.78 12.88 4.19
CA PRO A 117 0.14 14.18 4.31
C PRO A 117 -1.06 14.22 5.27
N GLY A 118 -1.51 13.06 5.78
CA GLY A 118 -2.67 12.98 6.68
C GLY A 118 -3.48 11.69 6.66
N TYR A 119 -3.02 10.64 5.96
CA TYR A 119 -3.64 9.32 6.02
C TYR A 119 -3.64 8.79 7.46
N SER A 120 -4.81 8.41 7.93
CA SER A 120 -5.07 8.06 9.34
C SER A 120 -4.73 6.60 9.67
N ALA A 121 -4.77 5.70 8.68
CA ALA A 121 -4.34 4.31 8.82
C ALA A 121 -3.92 3.73 7.47
N MET A 122 -3.13 2.66 7.53
CA MET A 122 -2.67 1.90 6.37
C MET A 122 -2.76 0.40 6.64
N PHE A 123 -3.33 -0.34 5.68
CA PHE A 123 -3.58 -1.77 5.80
C PHE A 123 -2.92 -2.53 4.65
N TRP A 124 -2.06 -3.49 5.00
CA TRP A 124 -1.40 -4.34 4.02
C TRP A 124 -2.38 -5.29 3.34
N PHE A 125 -2.27 -5.41 2.02
CA PHE A 125 -3.12 -6.27 1.21
C PHE A 125 -2.75 -7.74 1.38
N ILE A 126 -3.70 -8.54 1.87
CA ILE A 126 -3.55 -9.98 2.06
C ILE A 126 -4.68 -10.68 1.29
N PRO A 127 -4.40 -11.35 0.18
CA PRO A 127 -5.35 -12.28 -0.41
C PRO A 127 -5.59 -13.43 0.58
N TRP A 128 -6.86 -13.70 0.86
CA TRP A 128 -7.28 -14.87 1.60
C TRP A 128 -6.76 -16.17 0.95
N TRP A 129 -6.38 -17.13 1.79
CA TRP A 129 -5.83 -18.43 1.42
C TRP A 129 -6.81 -19.41 0.75
N GLY A 130 -6.47 -19.86 -0.46
CA GLY A 130 -7.14 -20.95 -1.19
C GLY A 130 -6.23 -22.12 -1.59
N GLY A 131 -5.08 -22.34 -0.94
CA GLY A 131 -4.32 -23.61 -1.00
C GLY A 131 -3.71 -24.02 -2.34
N LYS A 132 -3.82 -23.22 -3.40
CA LYS A 132 -3.30 -23.58 -4.72
C LYS A 132 -1.91 -22.97 -4.93
N ALA A 133 -0.94 -23.85 -5.21
CA ALA A 133 0.34 -23.44 -5.76
C ALA A 133 0.12 -22.74 -7.11
N GLY A 134 0.82 -21.62 -7.34
CA GLY A 134 0.70 -20.84 -8.58
C GLY A 134 -0.09 -19.53 -8.43
N GLU A 135 -0.59 -19.20 -7.25
CA GLU A 135 -1.33 -17.96 -7.05
C GLU A 135 -0.45 -16.71 -7.21
N GLN A 136 -1.03 -15.74 -7.92
CA GLN A 136 -0.40 -14.52 -8.41
C GLN A 136 0.05 -13.57 -7.29
N TYR A 137 -0.34 -13.81 -6.03
CA TYR A 137 -0.19 -12.86 -4.92
C TYR A 137 0.57 -13.41 -3.70
N TRP A 138 1.24 -14.56 -3.83
CA TRP A 138 1.93 -15.24 -2.71
C TRP A 138 2.93 -14.36 -1.94
N CYS A 139 3.51 -13.38 -2.62
CA CYS A 139 4.52 -12.48 -2.10
C CYS A 139 3.93 -11.38 -1.19
N THR A 140 2.61 -11.23 -1.08
CA THR A 140 2.01 -10.29 -0.12
C THR A 140 1.59 -10.95 1.19
N PHE A 141 1.76 -12.27 1.32
CA PHE A 141 1.27 -13.02 2.49
C PHE A 141 2.05 -12.69 3.76
N LEU A 142 1.32 -12.38 4.84
CA LEU A 142 1.87 -12.22 6.17
C LEU A 142 2.06 -13.57 6.89
N GLU A 143 1.30 -14.59 6.52
CA GLU A 143 1.36 -15.93 7.10
C GLU A 143 1.58 -16.99 6.00
N ASP A 144 2.42 -17.99 6.29
CA ASP A 144 2.60 -19.19 5.46
C ASP A 144 1.79 -20.36 6.03
N GLY A 145 0.48 -20.35 5.77
CA GLY A 145 -0.48 -21.43 6.07
C GLY A 145 -0.33 -22.73 5.26
N ARG A 146 0.76 -22.93 4.47
CA ARG A 146 1.02 -24.20 3.76
C ARG A 146 1.51 -25.25 4.74
N LYS A 147 2.01 -24.81 5.90
CA LYS A 147 2.46 -25.66 6.99
C LYS A 147 1.30 -25.83 7.97
N ALA A 148 1.07 -27.07 8.42
CA ALA A 148 0.20 -27.30 9.56
C ALA A 148 0.74 -26.47 10.75
N GLY A 149 -0.04 -25.50 11.22
CA GLY A 149 0.41 -24.48 12.17
C GLY A 149 1.04 -23.28 11.46
N ALA A 150 0.20 -22.44 10.84
CA ALA A 150 0.61 -21.24 10.12
C ALA A 150 1.67 -20.44 10.91
N VAL A 151 2.73 -20.04 10.21
CA VAL A 151 3.82 -19.23 10.76
C VAL A 151 3.89 -17.91 10.02
N LEU A 152 4.32 -16.85 10.71
CA LEU A 152 4.56 -15.57 10.05
C LEU A 152 5.64 -15.72 8.97
N THR A 153 5.40 -15.11 7.82
CA THR A 153 6.44 -14.89 6.81
C THR A 153 7.38 -13.77 7.27
N PRO A 154 8.52 -13.54 6.59
CA PRO A 154 9.33 -12.35 6.84
C PRO A 154 8.57 -11.02 6.69
N LEU A 155 7.48 -10.99 5.91
CA LEU A 155 6.58 -9.84 5.84
C LEU A 155 5.70 -9.74 7.07
N GLY A 156 5.12 -10.85 7.52
CA GLY A 156 4.32 -10.89 8.75
C GLY A 156 5.12 -10.48 9.98
N GLU A 157 6.34 -10.97 10.12
CA GLU A 157 7.24 -10.58 11.21
C GLU A 157 7.58 -9.08 11.19
N TYR A 158 7.76 -8.50 10.00
CA TYR A 158 7.97 -7.06 9.87
C TYR A 158 6.70 -6.27 10.20
N TRP A 159 5.57 -6.64 9.59
CA TRP A 159 4.31 -5.92 9.73
C TRP A 159 3.78 -5.94 11.16
N LYS A 160 3.96 -7.05 11.89
CA LYS A 160 3.61 -7.15 13.31
C LYS A 160 4.33 -6.13 14.19
N ALA A 161 5.51 -5.66 13.79
CA ALA A 161 6.30 -4.69 14.54
C ALA A 161 5.95 -3.23 14.23
N TRP A 162 4.98 -2.99 13.34
CA TRP A 162 4.53 -1.69 12.87
C TRP A 162 3.05 -1.45 13.21
#